data_AF-A0A2H0B4X2-F1
#
_entry.id   AF-A0A2H0B4X2-F1
#
_cell.length_a   1.000
_cell.length_b   1.000
_cell.length_c   1.000
_cell.angle_alpha   90.00
_cell.angle_beta   90.00
_cell.angle_gamma   90.00
#
_symmetry.space_group_name_H-M   'P 1'
#
loop_
_entity.id
_entity.type
_entity.pdbx_description
1 polymer ?
#
loop_
_entity_poly.entity_id
_entity_poly.type
_entity_poly.pdbx_seq_one_letter_code
_entity_poly.pdbx_strand_id
1 'polypeptide(L)'
;MQFLEKSSQQEMIAEWLKGEMWSKRFSGPLKKILRKFKQGQGVVNNPKLDNKRENVLRKKILFTYRKDILRGFPKNITWQKVTLNIYDLQKIKYINQDYLNERSLSVRLAKEAVKHVKKHGW
;
A
#
# COMPACT_ATOMS: atom_id res chain seq x y z
N MET A 1 8.23 -15.23 -9.61
CA MET A 1 7.16 -14.88 -8.67
C MET A 1 6.35 -16.14 -8.59
N GLN A 2 6.17 -16.69 -7.41
CA GLN A 2 5.44 -17.95 -7.26
C GLN A 2 4.14 -17.68 -6.51
N PHE A 3 3.02 -18.08 -7.12
CA PHE A 3 1.72 -18.00 -6.49
C PHE A 3 1.65 -18.92 -5.27
N LEU A 4 1.13 -18.41 -4.16
CA LEU A 4 0.84 -19.18 -2.96
C LEU A 4 -0.66 -19.42 -2.85
N GLU A 5 -1.44 -18.34 -2.76
CA GLU A 5 -2.88 -18.41 -2.57
C GLU A 5 -3.61 -17.14 -3.03
N LYS A 6 -4.93 -17.27 -3.22
CA LYS A 6 -5.79 -16.10 -3.45
C LYS A 6 -5.85 -15.28 -2.16
N SER A 7 -5.85 -13.97 -2.31
CA SER A 7 -5.99 -13.03 -1.22
C SER A 7 -7.20 -12.13 -1.45
N SER A 8 -7.43 -11.20 -0.53
CA SER A 8 -8.54 -10.28 -0.57
C SER A 8 -8.07 -8.83 -0.45
N GLN A 9 -8.92 -7.90 -0.88
CA GLN A 9 -8.64 -6.48 -0.67
C GLN A 9 -8.53 -6.15 0.82
N GLN A 10 -9.31 -6.83 1.67
CA GLN A 10 -9.31 -6.62 3.11
C GLN A 10 -7.98 -7.00 3.73
N GLU A 11 -7.41 -8.11 3.29
CA GLU A 11 -6.08 -8.57 3.71
C GLU A 11 -4.98 -7.63 3.23
N MET A 12 -5.01 -7.22 1.96
CA MET A 12 -4.06 -6.21 1.46
C MET A 12 -4.10 -4.93 2.30
N ILE A 13 -5.30 -4.40 2.58
CA ILE A 13 -5.46 -3.16 3.34
C ILE A 13 -4.91 -3.33 4.77
N ALA A 14 -5.16 -4.50 5.37
CA ALA A 14 -4.66 -4.80 6.71
C ALA A 14 -3.13 -4.81 6.74
N GLU A 15 -2.48 -5.52 5.82
CA GLU A 15 -1.02 -5.59 5.71
C GLU A 15 -0.40 -4.23 5.35
N TRP A 16 -1.03 -3.45 4.47
CA TRP A 16 -0.60 -2.09 4.17
C TRP A 16 -0.57 -1.24 5.44
N LEU A 17 -1.71 -1.14 6.14
CA LEU A 17 -1.81 -0.30 7.33
C LEU A 17 -0.85 -0.75 8.44
N LYS A 18 -0.65 -2.06 8.59
CA LYS A 18 0.30 -2.63 9.55
C LYS A 18 1.74 -2.22 9.21
N GLY A 19 2.15 -2.31 7.95
CA GLY A 19 3.46 -1.84 7.49
C GLY A 19 3.66 -0.34 7.73
N GLU A 20 2.64 0.48 7.45
CA GLU A 20 2.67 1.93 7.70
C GLU A 20 2.78 2.26 9.20
N MET A 21 2.11 1.47 10.06
CA MET A 21 2.15 1.64 11.51
C MET A 21 3.55 1.39 12.08
N TRP A 22 4.31 0.48 11.47
CA TRP A 22 5.66 0.12 11.92
C TRP A 22 6.74 1.00 11.27
N SER A 23 6.38 1.79 10.26
CA SER A 23 7.29 2.72 9.60
C SER A 23 7.57 3.95 10.45
N LYS A 24 8.86 4.27 10.64
CA LYS A 24 9.30 5.53 11.28
C LYS A 24 8.73 6.77 10.58
N ARG A 25 8.68 6.75 9.24
CA ARG A 25 8.24 7.89 8.43
C ARG A 25 6.72 8.09 8.47
N PHE A 26 5.97 7.00 8.56
CA PHE A 26 4.54 7.02 8.24
C PHE A 26 3.60 6.74 9.42
N SER A 27 4.11 6.15 10.50
CA SER A 27 3.33 5.84 11.70
C SER A 27 2.70 7.08 12.35
N GLY A 28 3.43 8.19 12.44
CA GLY A 28 2.93 9.45 13.01
C GLY A 28 1.68 9.99 12.29
N PRO A 29 1.76 10.25 10.97
CA PRO A 29 0.61 10.61 10.16
C PRO A 29 -0.57 9.63 10.27
N LEU A 30 -0.32 8.32 10.25
CA LEU A 30 -1.38 7.31 10.38
C LEU A 30 -2.07 7.38 11.75
N LYS A 31 -1.31 7.51 12.86
CA LYS A 31 -1.86 7.69 14.22
C LYS A 31 -2.75 8.92 14.32
N LYS A 32 -2.39 10.03 13.64
CA LYS A 32 -3.23 11.24 13.57
C LYS A 32 -4.57 10.94 12.87
N ILE A 33 -4.56 10.16 11.79
CA ILE A 33 -5.79 9.74 11.11
C ILE A 33 -6.63 8.83 12.00
N LEU A 34 -6.04 7.83 12.66
CA LEU A 34 -6.78 6.95 13.58
C LEU A 34 -7.52 7.74 14.68
N ARG A 35 -6.87 8.74 15.26
CA ARG A 35 -7.49 9.62 16.26
C ARG A 35 -8.68 10.40 15.69
N LYS A 36 -8.62 10.89 14.43
CA LYS A 36 -9.77 11.54 13.76
C LYS A 36 -10.97 10.59 13.63
N PHE A 37 -10.71 9.30 13.42
CA PHE A 37 -11.75 8.26 13.37
C PHE A 37 -12.14 7.72 14.75
N LYS A 38 -11.62 8.30 15.85
CA LYS A 38 -11.82 7.84 17.23
C LYS A 38 -11.43 6.36 17.42
N GLN A 39 -10.36 5.92 16.76
CA GLN A 39 -9.86 4.55 16.83
C GLN A 39 -8.49 4.47 17.50
N GLY A 40 -8.27 3.36 18.21
CA GLY A 40 -6.95 2.95 18.69
C GLY A 40 -6.14 2.19 17.63
N GLN A 41 -4.90 1.84 17.97
CA GLN A 41 -4.01 1.10 17.06
C GLN A 41 -4.45 -0.37 16.86
N GLY A 42 -5.32 -0.91 17.72
CA GLY A 42 -5.81 -2.29 17.63
C GLY A 42 -6.49 -2.63 16.31
N VAL A 43 -7.18 -1.66 15.70
CA VAL A 43 -7.83 -1.82 14.38
C VAL A 43 -6.83 -2.10 13.25
N VAL A 44 -5.55 -1.76 13.45
CA VAL A 44 -4.45 -1.98 12.50
C VAL A 44 -3.57 -3.15 12.93
N ASN A 45 -3.21 -3.24 14.21
CA ASN A 45 -2.23 -4.21 14.70
C ASN A 45 -2.78 -5.63 14.82
N ASN A 46 -4.10 -5.79 15.02
CA ASN A 46 -4.75 -7.09 15.14
C ASN A 46 -6.00 -7.19 14.24
N PRO A 47 -5.81 -7.23 12.91
CA PRO A 47 -6.92 -7.17 11.96
C PRO A 47 -7.73 -8.46 11.96
N LYS A 48 -9.01 -8.37 12.29
CA LYS A 48 -9.97 -9.47 12.12
C LYS A 48 -10.62 -9.38 10.74
N LEU A 49 -10.24 -10.27 9.81
CA LEU A 49 -10.68 -10.21 8.42
C LEU A 49 -12.14 -10.64 8.21
N ASP A 50 -12.72 -11.38 9.14
CA ASP A 50 -14.14 -11.73 9.21
C ASP A 50 -15.02 -10.57 9.71
N ASN A 51 -14.44 -9.60 10.43
CA ASN A 51 -15.15 -8.42 10.91
C ASN A 51 -15.40 -7.41 9.77
N LYS A 52 -16.57 -7.52 9.13
CA LYS A 52 -17.01 -6.63 8.04
C LYS A 52 -16.98 -5.15 8.41
N ARG A 53 -17.34 -4.77 9.64
CA ARG A 53 -17.37 -3.36 10.08
C ARG A 53 -15.97 -2.78 10.16
N GLU A 54 -15.04 -3.52 10.75
CA GLU A 54 -13.63 -3.11 10.80
C GLU A 54 -12.99 -3.08 9.42
N ASN A 55 -13.34 -4.00 8.52
CA ASN A 55 -12.86 -3.98 7.13
C ASN A 55 -13.27 -2.70 6.40
N VAL A 56 -14.53 -2.27 6.55
CA VAL A 56 -15.01 -1.01 5.98
C VAL A 56 -14.28 0.19 6.59
N LEU A 57 -14.04 0.16 7.90
CA LEU A 57 -13.33 1.22 8.62
C LEU A 57 -11.86 1.32 8.18
N ARG A 58 -11.14 0.20 8.11
CA ARG A 58 -9.75 0.13 7.60
C ARG A 58 -9.65 0.66 6.17
N LYS A 59 -10.61 0.31 5.30
CA LYS A 59 -10.69 0.86 3.95
C LYS A 59 -10.85 2.38 3.97
N LYS A 60 -11.79 2.92 4.76
CA LYS A 60 -11.97 4.38 4.90
C LYS A 60 -10.70 5.06 5.41
N ILE A 61 -10.06 4.50 6.44
CA ILE A 61 -8.80 5.01 6.99
C ILE A 61 -7.72 5.06 5.91
N LEU A 62 -7.47 3.97 5.19
CA LEU A 62 -6.45 3.92 4.16
C LEU A 62 -6.70 4.95 3.05
N PHE A 63 -7.92 5.01 2.52
CA PHE A 63 -8.26 5.94 1.44
C PHE A 63 -8.28 7.41 1.87
N THR A 64 -8.48 7.68 3.17
CA THR A 64 -8.34 9.03 3.73
C THR A 64 -6.87 9.39 3.93
N TYR A 65 -6.09 8.42 4.41
CA TYR A 65 -4.68 8.58 4.75
C TYR A 65 -3.77 8.71 3.52
N ARG A 66 -4.00 7.87 2.49
CA ARG A 66 -3.24 7.78 1.24
C ARG A 66 -4.03 8.28 0.04
N LYS A 67 -4.86 9.30 0.24
CA LYS A 67 -5.68 9.88 -0.84
C LYS A 67 -4.82 10.33 -2.03
N ASP A 68 -3.61 10.80 -1.75
CA ASP A 68 -2.59 11.21 -2.72
C ASP A 68 -2.16 10.08 -3.67
N ILE A 69 -2.03 8.84 -3.18
CA ILE A 69 -1.54 7.69 -3.97
C ILE A 69 -2.69 6.77 -4.43
N LEU A 70 -3.85 6.84 -3.79
CA LEU A 70 -5.01 5.98 -4.08
C LEU A 70 -6.13 6.69 -4.85
N ARG A 71 -5.94 7.95 -5.25
CA ARG A 71 -6.88 8.63 -6.14
C ARG A 71 -6.96 7.88 -7.47
N GLY A 72 -8.16 7.54 -7.94
CA GLY A 72 -8.31 6.79 -9.19
C GLY A 72 -7.84 5.33 -9.12
N PHE A 73 -7.68 4.77 -7.90
CA PHE A 73 -7.29 3.37 -7.74
C PHE A 73 -8.25 2.44 -8.50
N PRO A 74 -7.75 1.42 -9.24
CA PRO A 74 -8.59 0.57 -10.07
C PRO A 74 -9.67 -0.15 -9.26
N LYS A 75 -10.84 -0.34 -9.88
CA LYS A 75 -11.97 -1.04 -9.24
C LYS A 75 -11.89 -2.56 -9.37
N ASN A 76 -11.32 -3.06 -10.46
CA ASN A 76 -11.25 -4.48 -10.79
C ASN A 76 -9.82 -4.99 -10.55
N ILE A 77 -9.56 -5.46 -9.33
CA ILE A 77 -8.23 -5.92 -8.90
C ILE A 77 -8.34 -7.32 -8.31
N THR A 78 -7.44 -8.20 -8.73
CA THR A 78 -7.22 -9.50 -8.10
C THR A 78 -6.06 -9.41 -7.12
N TRP A 79 -6.27 -9.89 -5.89
CA TRP A 79 -5.25 -9.96 -4.85
C TRP A 79 -4.74 -11.39 -4.72
N GLN A 80 -3.43 -11.53 -4.59
CA GLN A 80 -2.76 -12.83 -4.47
C GLN A 80 -1.61 -12.69 -3.48
N LYS A 81 -1.37 -13.75 -2.71
CA LYS A 81 -0.10 -13.91 -2.00
C LYS A 81 0.87 -14.64 -2.91
N VAL A 82 2.09 -14.12 -2.97
CA VAL A 82 3.15 -14.65 -3.81
C VAL A 82 4.46 -14.61 -3.04
N THR A 83 5.38 -15.52 -3.36
CA THR A 83 6.79 -15.33 -3.02
C THR A 83 7.49 -14.61 -4.16
N LEU A 84 8.45 -13.76 -3.79
CA LEU A 84 9.25 -12.96 -4.71
C LEU A 84 10.72 -13.30 -4.51
N ASN A 85 11.42 -13.52 -5.62
CA ASN A 85 12.88 -13.52 -5.62
C ASN A 85 13.42 -12.18 -6.12
N ILE A 86 14.75 -12.02 -6.10
CA ILE A 86 15.40 -10.78 -6.52
C ILE A 86 15.14 -10.41 -7.98
N TYR A 87 14.94 -11.39 -8.87
CA TYR A 87 14.65 -11.17 -10.28
C TYR A 87 13.22 -10.68 -10.50
N ASP A 88 12.28 -11.13 -9.67
CA ASP A 88 10.90 -10.66 -9.70
C ASP A 88 10.80 -9.20 -9.33
N LEU A 89 11.56 -8.75 -8.32
CA LEU A 89 11.61 -7.36 -7.89
C LEU A 89 12.01 -6.41 -9.03
N GLN A 90 12.81 -6.89 -10.00
CA GLN A 90 13.19 -6.09 -11.18
C GLN A 90 12.03 -5.86 -12.16
N LYS A 91 10.97 -6.66 -12.08
CA LYS A 91 9.80 -6.63 -12.97
C LYS A 91 8.57 -6.02 -12.31
N ILE A 92 8.60 -5.76 -11.00
CA ILE A 92 7.49 -5.16 -10.27
C ILE A 92 7.28 -3.71 -10.71
N LYS A 93 6.01 -3.38 -10.95
CA LYS A 93 5.55 -2.04 -11.28
C LYS A 93 4.84 -1.40 -10.11
N TYR A 94 5.00 -0.09 -9.94
CA TYR A 94 4.16 0.69 -9.05
C TYR A 94 2.75 0.85 -9.63
N ILE A 95 1.82 1.22 -8.75
CA ILE A 95 0.45 1.61 -9.12
C ILE A 95 0.52 2.71 -10.19
N ASN A 96 -0.35 2.64 -11.20
CA ASN A 96 -0.44 3.69 -12.22
C ASN A 96 -0.95 4.99 -11.60
N GLN A 97 -0.05 5.94 -11.34
CA GLN A 97 -0.38 7.28 -10.85
C GLN A 97 0.44 8.29 -11.61
N ASP A 98 -0.19 9.36 -12.07
CA ASP A 98 0.45 10.39 -12.89
C ASP A 98 1.72 10.95 -12.23
N TYR A 99 1.65 11.21 -10.91
CA TYR A 99 2.78 11.67 -10.10
C TYR A 99 3.99 10.70 -10.06
N LEU A 100 3.76 9.39 -10.12
CA LEU A 100 4.85 8.39 -10.13
C LEU A 100 5.37 8.12 -11.55
N ASN A 101 4.57 8.42 -12.58
CA ASN A 101 4.93 8.24 -13.98
C ASN A 101 5.98 9.27 -14.42
N GLU A 102 5.87 10.51 -13.94
CA GLU A 102 6.85 11.58 -14.19
C GLU A 102 8.28 11.20 -13.76
N ARG A 103 8.42 10.46 -12.65
CA ARG A 103 9.73 10.07 -12.08
C ARG A 103 10.32 8.76 -12.63
N SER A 104 9.57 8.00 -13.44
CA SER A 104 9.97 6.67 -13.92
C SER A 104 9.99 6.53 -15.44
N LEU A 105 10.04 7.65 -16.17
CA LEU A 105 9.99 7.67 -17.64
C LEU A 105 8.81 6.82 -18.18
N SER A 106 7.68 6.84 -17.47
CA SER A 106 6.45 6.10 -17.78
C SER A 106 6.53 4.55 -17.78
N VAL A 107 7.66 3.91 -17.47
CA VAL A 107 7.77 2.43 -17.42
C VAL A 107 7.34 1.82 -16.08
N ARG A 108 7.21 2.63 -15.02
CA ARG A 108 6.72 2.27 -13.68
C ARG A 108 7.52 1.19 -12.93
N LEU A 109 8.69 0.80 -13.43
CA LEU A 109 9.52 -0.22 -12.79
C LEU A 109 10.26 0.34 -11.57
N ALA A 110 10.22 -0.42 -10.47
CA ALA A 110 10.91 -0.06 -9.23
C ALA A 110 12.42 0.18 -9.43
N LYS A 111 13.06 -0.66 -10.24
CA LYS A 111 14.48 -0.56 -10.58
C LYS A 111 14.83 0.76 -11.27
N GLU A 112 13.99 1.23 -12.19
CA GLU A 112 14.23 2.47 -12.93
C GLU A 112 14.00 3.71 -12.07
N ALA A 113 12.98 3.68 -11.20
CA ALA A 113 12.76 4.76 -10.24
C ALA A 113 13.96 4.95 -9.29
N VAL A 114 14.58 3.86 -8.82
CA VAL A 114 15.79 3.93 -7.98
C VAL A 114 16.96 4.60 -8.72
N LYS A 115 17.17 4.27 -10.00
CA LYS A 115 18.22 4.92 -10.80
C LYS A 115 17.98 6.42 -10.92
N HIS A 116 16.72 6.83 -11.15
CA HIS A 116 16.36 8.24 -11.24
C HIS A 116 16.65 8.99 -9.93
N VAL A 117 16.22 8.45 -8.79
CA VAL A 117 16.44 9.05 -7.46
C VAL A 117 17.94 9.15 -7.15
N LYS A 118 18.74 8.12 -7.48
CA LYS A 118 20.20 8.18 -7.29
C LYS A 118 20.87 9.29 -8.11
N LYS A 119 20.34 9.57 -9.30
CA LYS A 119 20.91 10.56 -10.22
C LYS A 119 20.48 12.00 -9.90
N HIS A 120 19.27 12.21 -9.38
CA HIS A 120 18.68 13.55 -9.24
C HIS A 120 18.30 13.94 -7.80
N GLY A 121 18.47 13.05 -6.82
CA GLY A 121 17.96 13.29 -5.46
C GLY A 121 16.46 13.08 -5.33
N TRP A 122 15.91 13.40 -4.15
CA TRP A 122 14.49 13.21 -3.80
C TRP A 122 13.63 14.44 -4.05
#